data_AF-A0A967I5G2-F1
#
_entry.id   AF-A0A967I5G2-F1
#
_cell.length_a   1.000
_cell.length_b   1.000
_cell.length_c   1.000
_cell.angle_alpha   90.00
_cell.angle_beta   90.00
_cell.angle_gamma   90.00
#
_symmetry.space_group_name_H-M   'P 1'
#
loop_
_entity.id
_entity.type
_entity.pdbx_description
1 polymer ?
#
loop_
_entity_poly.entity_id
_entity_poly.type
_entity_poly.pdbx_seq_one_letter_code
_entity_poly.pdbx_strand_id
1 'polypeptide(L)'
;MLKFRYRFRDPRGIVIACIHALDEVESGCLDDKKTLGFKLLSRQQCFQEFKDNNGKEICEGDIVKVFSENGPISTMVGDVVVDSGVFFIQSPYGELTRIKSKCFYDDGYASFHYHILYEVIGNVYDKIDVAKHVKCPKFIEYLKWKFGGNEHDAIKAALGLGRIFKGE
;
A
#
# COMPACT_ATOMS: atom_id res chain seq x y z
N MET A 1 -17.59 -5.13 -2.71
CA MET A 1 -17.84 -4.19 -1.59
C MET A 1 -16.51 -3.60 -1.14
N LEU A 2 -16.38 -2.27 -1.07
CA LEU A 2 -15.15 -1.60 -0.63
C LEU A 2 -15.12 -1.55 0.90
N LYS A 3 -13.96 -1.88 1.50
CA LYS A 3 -13.73 -1.75 2.94
C LYS A 3 -12.56 -0.84 3.20
N PHE A 4 -12.56 -0.19 4.36
CA PHE A 4 -11.49 0.67 4.82
C PHE A 4 -10.90 0.09 6.10
N ARG A 5 -9.59 -0.11 6.12
CA ARG A 5 -8.85 -0.45 7.32
C ARG A 5 -8.36 0.82 7.97
N TYR A 6 -8.69 1.00 9.24
CA TYR A 6 -8.24 2.12 10.06
C TYR A 6 -7.34 1.60 11.17
N ARG A 7 -6.28 2.34 11.46
CA ARG A 7 -5.42 2.08 12.62
C ARG A 7 -5.52 3.21 13.59
N PHE A 8 -5.71 2.88 14.85
CA PHE A 8 -5.89 3.83 15.94
C PHE A 8 -4.90 3.55 17.05
N ARG A 9 -4.47 4.61 17.74
CA ARG A 9 -3.68 4.53 18.97
C ARG A 9 -4.51 5.04 20.13
N ASP A 10 -4.63 4.23 21.19
CA ASP A 10 -5.28 4.66 22.42
C ASP A 10 -4.36 5.59 23.25
N PRO A 11 -4.87 6.27 24.29
CA PRO A 11 -4.06 7.13 25.15
C PRO A 11 -2.92 6.42 25.89
N ARG A 12 -2.97 5.08 26.02
CA ARG A 12 -1.94 4.25 26.65
C ARG A 12 -0.86 3.83 25.65
N GLY A 13 -1.02 4.16 24.37
CA GLY A 13 -0.09 3.82 23.30
C GLY A 13 -0.41 2.51 22.56
N ILE A 14 -1.49 1.81 22.92
CA ILE A 14 -1.90 0.55 22.28
C ILE A 14 -2.44 0.85 20.88
N VAL A 15 -1.96 0.11 19.89
CA VAL A 15 -2.40 0.24 18.50
C VAL A 15 -3.41 -0.86 18.17
N ILE A 16 -4.59 -0.46 17.69
CA ILE A 16 -5.62 -1.38 17.20
C ILE A 16 -5.88 -1.11 15.71
N ALA A 17 -6.31 -2.15 14.99
CA ALA A 17 -6.79 -2.04 13.62
C ALA A 17 -8.25 -2.46 13.56
N CYS A 18 -9.08 -1.69 12.87
CA CYS A 18 -10.47 -2.06 12.56
C CYS A 18 -10.72 -1.93 11.07
N ILE A 19 -11.70 -2.69 10.57
CA ILE A 19 -12.10 -2.70 9.18
C ILE A 19 -13.58 -2.34 9.15
N HIS A 20 -13.92 -1.32 8.37
CA HIS A 20 -15.30 -0.85 8.22
C HIS A 20 -15.69 -0.82 6.74
N ALA A 21 -16.93 -1.17 6.44
CA ALA A 21 -17.52 -0.91 5.14
C ALA A 21 -17.80 0.60 4.96
N LEU A 22 -18.02 1.04 3.72
CA LEU A 22 -18.23 2.46 3.42
C LEU A 22 -19.45 3.05 4.16
N ASP A 23 -20.55 2.33 4.17
CA ASP A 23 -21.81 2.67 4.84
C ASP A 23 -21.67 2.78 6.37
N GLU A 24 -20.85 1.93 6.98
CA GLU A 24 -20.50 2.05 8.40
C GLU A 24 -19.73 3.33 8.69
N VAL A 25 -18.78 3.69 7.81
CA VAL A 25 -18.01 4.93 7.95
C VAL A 25 -18.91 6.15 7.78
N GLU A 26 -19.79 6.13 6.78
CA GLU A 26 -20.76 7.21 6.50
C GLU A 26 -21.79 7.37 7.62
N SER A 27 -22.12 6.30 8.33
CA SER A 27 -22.99 6.35 9.52
C SER A 27 -22.27 6.80 10.80
N GLY A 28 -20.97 7.13 10.73
CA GLY A 28 -20.24 7.74 11.84
C GLY A 28 -19.55 6.75 12.79
N CYS A 29 -19.36 5.49 12.40
CA CYS A 29 -18.76 4.46 13.28
C CYS A 29 -17.36 4.81 13.83
N LEU A 30 -16.66 5.76 13.20
CA LEU A 30 -15.33 6.21 13.62
C LEU A 30 -15.39 7.28 14.73
N ASP A 31 -16.52 7.94 14.93
CA ASP A 31 -16.66 9.01 15.92
C ASP A 31 -16.66 8.47 17.36
N ASP A 32 -17.11 7.23 17.56
CA ASP A 32 -16.96 6.51 18.82
C ASP A 32 -15.48 6.39 19.23
N LYS A 33 -14.59 6.12 18.26
CA LYS A 33 -13.15 6.00 18.53
C LYS A 33 -12.55 7.34 18.96
N LYS A 34 -12.96 8.44 18.30
CA LYS A 34 -12.52 9.79 18.69
C LYS A 34 -13.01 10.16 20.09
N THR A 35 -14.26 9.82 20.40
CA THR A 35 -14.88 10.07 21.71
C THR A 35 -14.15 9.33 22.82
N LEU A 36 -13.65 8.12 22.53
CA LEU A 36 -12.82 7.33 23.44
C LEU A 36 -11.34 7.77 23.48
N GLY A 37 -10.98 8.89 22.85
CA GLY A 37 -9.62 9.43 22.86
C GLY A 37 -8.63 8.70 21.96
N PHE A 38 -9.10 7.86 21.03
CA PHE A 38 -8.20 7.22 20.06
C PHE A 38 -7.73 8.22 19.01
N LYS A 39 -6.42 8.23 18.76
CA LYS A 39 -5.80 8.97 17.66
C LYS A 39 -5.73 8.09 16.41
N LEU A 40 -6.33 8.56 15.31
CA LEU A 40 -6.17 7.91 14.01
C LEU A 40 -4.70 7.99 13.55
N LEU A 41 -4.14 6.85 13.19
CA LEU A 41 -2.77 6.72 12.67
C LEU A 41 -2.75 6.63 11.15
N SER A 42 -3.62 5.82 10.55
CA SER A 42 -3.72 5.64 9.10
C SER A 42 -5.08 5.09 8.66
N ARG A 43 -5.41 5.32 7.38
CA ARG A 43 -6.56 4.79 6.65
C ARG A 43 -6.05 4.11 5.38
N GLN A 44 -6.57 2.93 5.06
CA GLN A 44 -6.25 2.15 3.87
C GLN A 44 -7.53 1.64 3.22
N GLN A 45 -7.58 1.58 1.89
CA GLN A 45 -8.66 0.92 1.16
C GLN A 45 -8.34 -0.56 0.89
N CYS A 46 -9.30 -1.45 1.05
CA CYS A 46 -9.17 -2.88 0.77
C CYS A 46 -10.27 -3.33 -0.18
N PHE A 47 -9.89 -4.07 -1.23
CA PHE A 47 -10.84 -4.65 -2.18
C PHE A 47 -10.95 -6.15 -1.94
N GLN A 48 -12.11 -6.60 -1.43
CA GLN A 48 -12.30 -7.97 -0.93
C GLN A 48 -12.11 -9.08 -1.98
N GLU A 49 -12.22 -8.74 -3.27
CA GLU A 49 -12.09 -9.71 -4.36
C GLU A 49 -10.64 -9.94 -4.80
N PHE A 50 -9.69 -9.11 -4.36
CA PHE A 50 -8.27 -9.32 -4.60
C PHE A 50 -7.60 -9.87 -3.35
N LYS A 51 -7.37 -11.19 -3.39
CA LYS A 51 -6.59 -11.90 -2.39
C LYS A 51 -5.23 -12.27 -2.96
N ASP A 52 -4.22 -12.25 -2.10
CA ASP A 52 -2.92 -12.77 -2.40
C ASP A 52 -2.95 -14.32 -2.46
N ASN A 53 -1.82 -14.93 -2.80
CA ASN A 53 -1.68 -16.37 -2.95
C ASN A 53 -1.98 -17.16 -1.66
N ASN A 54 -1.98 -16.49 -0.49
CA ASN A 54 -2.29 -17.08 0.81
C ASN A 54 -3.73 -16.79 1.26
N GLY A 55 -4.56 -16.20 0.40
CA GLY A 55 -5.94 -15.86 0.71
C GLY A 55 -6.10 -14.57 1.53
N LYS A 56 -5.02 -13.80 1.74
CA LYS A 56 -5.07 -12.52 2.46
C LYS A 56 -5.57 -11.42 1.51
N GLU A 57 -6.53 -10.62 1.97
CA GLU A 57 -7.00 -9.46 1.21
C GLU A 57 -5.86 -8.45 0.98
N ILE A 58 -5.73 -7.97 -0.26
CA ILE A 58 -4.77 -6.93 -0.65
C ILE A 58 -5.39 -5.56 -0.37
N CYS A 59 -4.65 -4.74 0.37
CA CYS A 59 -5.05 -3.40 0.76
C CYS A 59 -4.05 -2.34 0.26
N GLU A 60 -4.52 -1.10 0.15
CA GLU A 60 -3.68 0.09 -0.03
C GLU A 60 -2.57 0.13 1.02
N GLY A 61 -1.36 0.42 0.54
CA GLY A 61 -0.13 0.41 1.29
C GLY A 61 0.43 -0.98 1.61
N ASP A 62 -0.21 -2.08 1.21
CA ASP A 62 0.45 -3.37 1.29
C ASP A 62 1.68 -3.39 0.37
N ILE A 63 2.75 -4.02 0.83
CA ILE A 63 3.92 -4.30 0.01
C ILE A 63 3.74 -5.71 -0.53
N VAL A 64 3.69 -5.81 -1.85
CA VAL A 64 3.43 -7.07 -2.54
C VAL A 64 4.62 -7.48 -3.38
N LYS A 65 4.92 -8.77 -3.34
CA LYS A 65 5.76 -9.44 -4.32
C LYS A 65 4.87 -9.96 -5.45
N VAL A 66 5.25 -9.66 -6.68
CA VAL A 66 4.53 -10.00 -7.90
C VAL A 66 5.37 -11.03 -8.65
N PHE A 67 4.75 -12.13 -9.06
CA PHE A 67 5.40 -13.18 -9.82
C PHE A 67 4.38 -13.92 -10.68
N SER A 68 4.86 -14.72 -11.63
CA SER A 68 4.02 -15.60 -12.43
C SER A 68 4.51 -17.03 -12.31
N GLU A 69 3.59 -17.99 -12.17
CA GLU A 69 3.95 -19.42 -12.13
C GLU A 69 4.61 -19.90 -13.43
N ASN A 70 4.08 -19.45 -14.58
CA ASN A 70 4.48 -19.94 -15.90
C ASN A 70 4.65 -18.81 -16.94
N GLY A 71 4.90 -17.58 -16.48
CA GLY A 71 4.99 -16.39 -17.33
C GLY A 71 6.40 -15.78 -17.36
N PRO A 72 6.66 -14.83 -18.28
CA PRO A 72 7.95 -14.17 -18.44
C PRO A 72 8.13 -13.02 -17.45
N ILE A 73 7.21 -12.83 -16.50
CA ILE A 73 7.28 -11.73 -15.54
C ILE A 73 8.44 -11.99 -14.58
N SER A 74 9.45 -11.11 -14.63
CA SER A 74 10.46 -11.04 -13.60
C SER A 74 9.82 -10.65 -12.26
N THR A 75 10.27 -11.29 -11.18
CA THR A 75 9.74 -11.01 -9.84
C THR A 75 9.93 -9.52 -9.51
N MET A 76 8.84 -8.83 -9.18
CA MET A 76 8.84 -7.43 -8.78
C MET A 76 8.35 -7.31 -7.34
N VAL A 77 8.84 -6.30 -6.62
CA VAL A 77 8.27 -5.87 -5.34
C VAL A 77 7.80 -4.42 -5.48
N GLY A 78 6.58 -4.14 -5.05
CA GLY A 78 5.97 -2.81 -5.13
C GLY A 78 4.97 -2.58 -4.00
N ASP A 79 4.61 -1.33 -3.76
CA ASP A 79 3.56 -0.96 -2.83
C ASP A 79 2.22 -0.79 -3.56
N VAL A 80 1.15 -1.23 -2.91
CA VAL A 80 -0.20 -1.12 -3.43
C VAL A 80 -0.69 0.30 -3.22
N VAL A 81 -1.09 0.97 -4.28
CA VAL A 81 -1.68 2.31 -4.23
C VAL A 81 -3.06 2.29 -4.86
N VAL A 82 -3.93 3.20 -4.43
CA VAL A 82 -5.25 3.38 -5.03
C VAL A 82 -5.31 4.75 -5.67
N ASP A 83 -5.56 4.75 -6.98
CA ASP A 83 -5.81 5.96 -7.74
C ASP A 83 -7.14 5.83 -8.48
N SER A 84 -8.02 6.81 -8.30
CA SER A 84 -9.33 6.87 -8.96
C SER A 84 -10.17 5.58 -8.79
N GLY A 85 -10.07 4.94 -7.62
CA GLY A 85 -10.80 3.70 -7.30
C GLY A 85 -10.20 2.43 -7.89
N VAL A 86 -9.05 2.52 -8.57
CA VAL A 86 -8.34 1.38 -9.15
C VAL A 86 -7.08 1.09 -8.35
N PHE A 87 -6.82 -0.20 -8.12
CA PHE A 87 -5.63 -0.66 -7.40
C PHE A 87 -4.47 -0.84 -8.36
N PHE A 88 -3.33 -0.25 -8.01
CA PHE A 88 -2.07 -0.35 -8.72
C PHE A 88 -0.97 -0.86 -7.79
N ILE A 89 0.07 -1.41 -8.39
CA ILE A 89 1.35 -1.64 -7.76
C ILE A 89 2.27 -0.55 -8.27
N GLN A 90 2.79 0.25 -7.35
CA GLN A 90 3.82 1.22 -7.65
C GLN A 90 5.19 0.55 -7.53
N SER A 91 5.96 0.58 -8.62
CA SER A 91 7.34 0.09 -8.63
C SER A 91 8.27 1.06 -7.89
N PRO A 92 9.50 0.65 -7.55
CA PRO A 92 10.49 1.55 -6.95
C PRO A 92 10.89 2.77 -7.77
N TYR A 93 10.57 2.75 -9.05
CA TYR A 93 10.81 3.85 -9.99
C TYR A 93 9.58 4.73 -10.19
N GLY A 94 8.47 4.44 -9.49
CA GLY A 94 7.23 5.22 -9.54
C GLY A 94 6.25 4.79 -10.62
N GLU A 95 6.57 3.76 -11.40
CA GLU A 95 5.67 3.23 -12.43
C GLU A 95 4.46 2.55 -11.79
N LEU A 96 3.27 2.80 -12.33
CA LEU A 96 2.03 2.22 -11.84
C LEU A 96 1.61 1.06 -12.74
N THR A 97 1.52 -0.13 -12.15
CA THR A 97 1.02 -1.33 -12.83
C THR A 97 -0.31 -1.73 -12.22
N ARG A 98 -1.38 -1.75 -13.03
CA ARG A 98 -2.72 -2.14 -12.54
C ARG A 98 -2.73 -3.59 -12.03
N ILE A 99 -3.33 -3.81 -10.87
CA ILE A 99 -3.53 -5.15 -10.31
C ILE A 99 -4.55 -5.92 -11.14
N LYS A 100 -4.21 -7.14 -11.56
CA LYS A 100 -5.04 -8.04 -12.38
C LYS A 100 -4.65 -9.50 -12.16
N SER A 101 -5.61 -10.42 -12.16
CA SER A 101 -5.36 -11.84 -11.89
C SER A 101 -4.91 -12.64 -13.13
N LYS A 102 -5.22 -12.16 -14.33
CA LYS A 102 -4.90 -12.82 -15.60
C LYS A 102 -4.32 -11.83 -16.60
N CYS A 103 -3.34 -12.29 -17.36
CA CYS A 103 -2.73 -11.55 -18.44
C CYS A 103 -2.64 -12.38 -19.72
N PHE A 104 -2.55 -11.66 -20.83
CA PHE A 104 -2.20 -12.19 -22.13
C PHE A 104 -0.88 -11.55 -22.55
N TYR A 105 0.04 -12.37 -23.04
CA TYR A 105 1.30 -11.95 -23.64
C TYR A 105 1.30 -12.38 -25.10
N ASP A 106 1.78 -11.50 -25.97
CA ASP A 106 2.00 -11.72 -27.39
C ASP A 106 3.14 -10.80 -27.85
N ASP A 107 4.23 -11.40 -28.37
CA ASP A 107 5.37 -10.68 -28.95
C ASP A 107 5.54 -10.92 -30.45
N GLY A 108 4.53 -11.54 -31.10
CA GLY A 108 4.57 -11.93 -32.50
C GLY A 108 5.26 -13.26 -32.77
N TYR A 109 5.94 -13.86 -31.79
CA TYR A 109 6.57 -15.18 -31.89
C TYR A 109 5.92 -16.21 -30.96
N ALA A 110 5.48 -15.79 -29.78
CA ALA A 110 4.77 -16.61 -28.81
C ALA A 110 3.60 -15.83 -28.19
N SER A 111 2.43 -16.48 -28.13
CA SER A 111 1.26 -15.95 -27.46
C SER A 111 0.77 -16.92 -26.39
N PHE A 112 0.57 -16.47 -25.16
CA PHE A 112 0.02 -17.31 -24.10
C PHE A 112 -0.64 -16.50 -22.99
N HIS A 113 -1.50 -17.19 -22.25
CA HIS A 113 -2.08 -16.69 -21.02
C HIS A 113 -1.25 -17.12 -19.82
N TYR A 114 -1.11 -16.25 -18.84
CA TYR A 114 -0.50 -16.59 -17.57
C TYR A 114 -1.22 -15.89 -16.42
N HIS A 115 -1.09 -16.50 -15.24
CA HIS A 115 -1.61 -15.98 -14.00
C HIS A 115 -0.56 -15.10 -13.33
N ILE A 116 -0.99 -13.93 -12.87
CA ILE A 116 -0.18 -13.12 -11.96
C ILE A 116 -0.55 -13.51 -10.55
N LEU A 117 0.46 -13.87 -9.78
CA LEU A 117 0.36 -14.14 -8.37
C LEU A 117 0.93 -12.96 -7.58
N TYR A 118 0.32 -12.74 -6.42
CA TYR A 118 0.69 -11.71 -5.47
C TYR A 118 0.95 -12.36 -4.12
N GLU A 119 1.95 -11.86 -3.40
CA GLU A 119 2.21 -12.25 -2.02
C GLU A 119 2.42 -10.99 -1.20
N VAL A 120 1.58 -10.77 -0.18
CA VAL A 120 1.72 -9.60 0.70
C VAL A 120 2.84 -9.88 1.72
N ILE A 121 3.97 -9.21 1.57
CA ILE A 121 5.17 -9.40 2.41
C ILE A 121 5.31 -8.35 3.52
N GLY A 122 4.53 -7.27 3.44
CA GLY A 122 4.57 -6.19 4.40
C GLY A 122 3.51 -5.14 4.13
N ASN A 123 3.63 -4.02 4.82
CA ASN A 123 2.77 -2.87 4.66
C ASN A 123 3.59 -1.62 4.96
N VAL A 124 3.47 -0.58 4.13
CA VAL A 124 4.30 0.64 4.19
C VAL A 124 4.14 1.41 5.51
N TYR A 125 3.05 1.18 6.22
CA TYR A 125 2.78 1.80 7.51
C TYR A 125 3.34 1.00 8.71
N ASP A 126 3.63 -0.29 8.52
CA ASP A 126 4.11 -1.21 9.58
C ASP A 126 5.59 -1.53 9.49
N LYS A 127 6.08 -1.73 8.26
CA LYS A 127 7.45 -2.16 7.99
C LYS A 127 8.17 -1.13 7.12
N ILE A 128 8.54 -0.01 7.73
CA ILE A 128 9.29 1.07 7.07
C ILE A 128 10.57 0.55 6.41
N ASP A 129 11.27 -0.40 7.02
CA ASP A 129 12.49 -0.97 6.43
C ASP A 129 12.22 -1.80 5.17
N VAL A 130 11.08 -2.47 5.09
CA VAL A 130 10.66 -3.14 3.84
C VAL A 130 10.28 -2.10 2.80
N ALA A 131 9.63 -1.01 3.19
CA ALA A 131 9.30 0.09 2.29
C ALA A 131 10.54 0.79 1.71
N LYS A 132 11.69 0.80 2.42
CA LYS A 132 12.96 1.32 1.89
C LYS A 132 13.45 0.56 0.65
N HIS A 133 13.19 -0.74 0.57
CA HIS A 133 13.57 -1.55 -0.61
C HIS A 133 12.61 -1.38 -1.78
N VAL A 134 11.42 -0.83 -1.51
CA VAL A 134 10.39 -0.56 -2.51
C VAL A 134 10.57 0.80 -3.15
N LYS A 135 11.44 1.69 -2.67
CA LYS A 135 11.68 3.01 -3.28
C LYS A 135 13.14 3.15 -3.69
N CYS A 136 13.39 3.78 -4.83
CA CYS A 136 14.74 4.02 -5.35
C CYS A 136 15.64 4.68 -4.27
N PRO A 137 16.80 4.08 -3.91
CA PRO A 137 17.69 4.64 -2.88
C PRO A 137 18.10 6.09 -3.15
N LYS A 138 18.34 6.45 -4.41
CA LYS A 138 18.64 7.84 -4.81
C LYS A 138 17.48 8.81 -4.54
N PHE A 139 16.24 8.33 -4.66
CA PHE A 139 15.05 9.12 -4.34
C PHE A 139 14.92 9.33 -2.83
N ILE A 140 15.20 8.29 -2.04
CA ILE A 140 15.28 8.40 -0.57
C ILE A 140 16.38 9.40 -0.15
N GLU A 141 17.56 9.34 -0.76
CA GLU A 141 18.64 10.32 -0.49
C GLU A 141 18.26 11.75 -0.86
N TYR A 142 17.61 11.95 -2.02
CA TYR A 142 17.08 13.26 -2.41
C TYR A 142 16.10 13.81 -1.36
N LEU A 143 15.19 12.97 -0.86
CA LEU A 143 14.22 13.38 0.17
C LEU A 143 14.90 13.63 1.51
N LYS A 144 15.91 12.83 1.88
CA LYS A 144 16.76 13.10 3.06
C LYS A 144 17.38 14.49 2.96
N TRP A 145 18.02 14.82 1.84
CA TRP A 145 18.61 16.15 1.62
C TRP A 145 17.55 17.25 1.72
N LYS A 146 16.38 17.05 1.11
CA LYS A 146 15.28 18.02 1.07
C LYS A 146 14.63 18.26 2.44
N PHE A 147 14.59 17.26 3.32
CA PHE A 147 13.91 17.31 4.63
C PHE A 147 14.87 17.27 5.82
N GLY A 148 16.11 17.77 5.66
CA GLY A 148 17.02 17.98 6.79
C GLY A 148 17.68 16.71 7.35
N GLY A 149 17.83 15.67 6.52
CA GLY A 149 18.62 14.47 6.81
C GLY A 149 17.88 13.37 7.58
N ASN A 150 16.65 13.59 8.04
CA ASN A 150 15.89 12.56 8.76
C ASN A 150 15.38 11.49 7.79
N GLU A 151 16.00 10.31 7.83
CA GLU A 151 15.66 9.15 7.00
C GLU A 151 14.19 8.73 7.15
N HIS A 152 13.67 8.73 8.37
CA HIS A 152 12.31 8.28 8.65
C HIS A 152 11.27 9.23 8.03
N ASP A 153 11.53 10.53 8.03
CA ASP A 153 10.64 11.53 7.43
C ASP A 153 10.77 11.55 5.89
N ALA A 154 11.98 11.35 5.36
CA ALA A 154 12.21 11.17 3.95
C ALA A 154 11.45 9.95 3.39
N ILE A 155 11.42 8.83 4.11
CA ILE A 155 10.65 7.64 3.74
C ILE A 155 9.16 7.91 3.82
N LYS A 156 8.66 8.57 4.88
CA LYS A 156 7.25 8.95 4.96
C LYS A 156 6.82 9.87 3.82
N ALA A 157 7.68 10.83 3.43
CA ALA A 157 7.45 11.70 2.28
C ALA A 157 7.48 10.91 0.96
N ALA A 158 8.41 9.96 0.81
CA ALA A 158 8.50 9.07 -0.36
C ALA A 158 7.26 8.19 -0.52
N LEU A 159 6.61 7.86 0.59
CA LEU A 159 5.42 7.01 0.66
C LEU A 159 4.11 7.83 0.66
N GLY A 160 4.18 9.17 0.59
CA GLY A 160 2.98 10.02 0.65
C GLY A 160 2.23 9.99 1.98
N LEU A 161 2.87 9.48 3.05
CA LEU A 161 2.23 9.20 4.36
C LEU A 161 2.25 10.38 5.33
N GLY A 162 2.63 11.57 4.86
CA GLY A 162 2.61 12.79 5.64
C GLY A 162 1.90 13.91 4.89
N ARG A 163 0.94 14.58 5.55
CA ARG A 163 0.66 15.98 5.20
C ARG A 163 1.97 16.73 5.44
N ILE A 164 2.66 17.09 4.37
CA ILE A 164 3.71 18.10 4.42
C ILE A 164 2.96 19.40 4.74
N PHE A 165 2.83 19.72 6.03
CA PHE A 165 2.59 21.10 6.40
C PHE A 165 3.79 21.87 5.87
N LYS A 166 3.59 22.66 4.82
CA LYS A 166 4.44 23.82 4.59
C LYS A 166 4.29 24.67 5.85
N GLY A 167 5.28 24.60 6.73
CA GLY A 167 5.54 25.70 7.64
C GLY A 167 6.13 26.79 6.77
N GLU A 168 5.27 27.72 6.36
CA GLU A 168 5.49 29.14 6.07
C GLU A 168 4.18 29.74 5.54
#